data_AF-D4RW14-F1
#
_entry.id   AF-D4RW14-F1
#
_cell.length_a   1.000
_cell.length_b   1.000
_cell.length_c   1.000
_cell.angle_alpha   90.00
_cell.angle_beta   90.00
_cell.angle_gamma   90.00
#
_symmetry.space_group_name_H-M   'P 1'
#
loop_
_entity.id
_entity.type
_entity.pdbx_description
1 polymer ?
#
loop_
_entity_poly.entity_id
_entity_poly.type
_entity_poly.pdbx_seq_one_letter_code
_entity_poly.pdbx_strand_id
1 'polypeptide(L)'
;LHYEKFADGTVKCIEEEIPFEVPEGWAWCRLNSIVDVRDGTHDTPTYVDKGIPLITSKNLVEGGIDYSNVKYISEKDAISINERSGVNIGDILFAMIGTIGNPSMVTEDILISIKNVALFKFTFSKNLSNHFVMYFLDYAQEDMKNKPSGGLQPFVSLNFLRTYLVPVPPVEEQQRIVSILADSINKIRNIDILKNELTASVKKAKSKILDLAIRGKLVPQDPNAEPASVLLERIRAEKEELIKQGKIKRDKKESIIFRGDDNSYY
;
A
#
# COMPACT_ATOMS: atom_id res chain seq x y z
N LEU A 1 27.28 -22.38 20.94
CA LEU A 1 27.43 -23.33 19.82
C LEU A 1 26.06 -23.86 19.43
N HIS A 2 25.53 -23.32 18.34
CA HIS A 2 24.26 -23.68 17.73
C HIS A 2 24.47 -24.79 16.70
N TYR A 3 23.58 -25.77 16.71
CA TYR A 3 23.65 -26.93 15.82
C TYR A 3 22.31 -27.15 15.12
N GLU A 4 22.36 -27.47 13.83
CA GLU A 4 21.21 -27.83 13.00
C GLU A 4 21.29 -29.32 12.64
N LYS A 5 20.17 -30.04 12.80
CA LYS A 5 20.04 -31.43 12.38
C LYS A 5 19.24 -31.52 11.08
N PHE A 6 19.84 -32.06 10.03
CA PHE A 6 19.22 -32.23 8.73
C PHE A 6 18.39 -33.51 8.65
N ALA A 7 17.55 -33.60 7.61
CA ALA A 7 16.67 -34.74 7.38
C ALA A 7 17.42 -36.08 7.18
N ASP A 8 18.66 -36.03 6.70
CA ASP A 8 19.56 -37.18 6.57
C ASP A 8 20.23 -37.60 7.89
N GLY A 9 19.92 -36.89 8.99
CA GLY A 9 20.44 -37.15 10.33
C GLY A 9 21.78 -36.47 10.62
N THR A 10 22.40 -35.80 9.65
CA THR A 10 23.65 -35.06 9.87
C THR A 10 23.42 -33.86 10.79
N VAL A 11 24.43 -33.53 11.60
CA VAL A 11 24.42 -32.38 12.51
C VAL A 11 25.55 -31.45 12.11
N LYS A 12 25.23 -30.18 11.81
CA LYS A 12 26.19 -29.16 11.43
C LYS A 12 26.21 -28.05 12.47
N CYS A 13 27.40 -27.59 12.83
CA CYS A 13 27.55 -26.34 13.57
C CYS A 13 27.14 -25.18 12.66
N ILE A 14 26.21 -24.34 13.12
CA ILE A 14 25.71 -23.17 12.39
C ILE A 14 26.06 -21.86 13.10
N GLU A 15 27.03 -21.88 14.01
CA GLU A 15 27.40 -20.71 14.83
C GLU A 15 27.72 -19.48 13.98
N GLU A 16 28.44 -19.65 12.87
CA GLU A 16 28.80 -18.57 11.95
C GLU A 16 27.60 -18.02 11.15
N GLU A 17 26.49 -18.76 11.11
CA GLU A 17 25.27 -18.37 10.42
C GLU A 17 24.29 -17.65 11.34
N ILE A 18 24.46 -17.74 12.66
CA ILE A 18 23.57 -17.11 13.65
C ILE A 18 23.83 -15.60 13.68
N PRO A 19 22.82 -14.75 13.38
CA PRO A 19 23.01 -13.30 13.35
C PRO A 19 23.37 -12.69 14.70
N PHE A 20 22.72 -13.18 15.77
CA PHE A 20 22.91 -12.71 17.15
C PHE A 20 22.27 -13.70 18.15
N GLU A 21 22.64 -13.58 19.43
CA GLU A 21 22.04 -14.36 20.52
C GLU A 21 20.59 -13.95 20.78
N VAL A 22 19.69 -14.93 20.84
CA VAL A 22 18.27 -14.72 21.13
C VAL A 22 17.95 -14.99 22.61
N PRO A 23 16.89 -14.40 23.18
CA PRO A 23 16.51 -14.62 24.57
C PRO A 23 16.23 -16.09 24.89
N GLU A 24 16.24 -16.43 26.18
CA GLU A 24 15.86 -17.77 26.64
C GLU A 24 14.46 -18.15 26.13
N GLY A 25 14.32 -19.39 25.65
CA GLY A 25 13.09 -19.92 25.07
C GLY A 25 12.90 -19.63 23.57
N TRP A 26 13.73 -18.76 22.97
CA TRP A 26 13.74 -18.55 21.52
C TRP A 26 14.67 -19.54 20.82
N ALA A 27 14.38 -19.84 19.56
CA ALA A 27 15.24 -20.67 18.73
C ALA A 27 15.34 -20.12 17.31
N TRP A 28 16.56 -20.12 16.76
CA TRP A 28 16.76 -19.90 15.33
C TRP A 28 16.33 -21.13 14.53
N CYS A 29 15.48 -20.92 13.53
CA CYS A 29 14.98 -21.98 12.65
C CYS A 29 15.05 -21.52 11.19
N ARG A 30 15.20 -22.47 10.26
CA ARG A 30 15.01 -22.21 8.83
C ARG A 30 13.52 -22.10 8.52
N LEU A 31 13.13 -21.23 7.58
CA LEU A 31 11.72 -21.14 7.18
C LEU A 31 11.15 -22.50 6.75
N ASN A 32 11.91 -23.31 6.00
CA ASN A 32 11.43 -24.62 5.55
C ASN A 32 11.22 -25.66 6.67
N SER A 33 11.76 -25.43 7.87
CA SER A 33 11.59 -26.34 9.00
C SER A 33 10.31 -26.03 9.79
N ILE A 34 9.76 -24.82 9.61
CA ILE A 34 8.60 -24.35 10.36
C ILE A 34 7.37 -24.10 9.49
N VAL A 35 7.54 -23.89 8.18
CA VAL A 35 6.44 -23.71 7.20
C VAL A 35 6.76 -24.37 5.87
N ASP A 36 5.72 -24.68 5.11
CA ASP A 36 5.85 -25.19 3.74
C ASP A 36 6.11 -24.04 2.77
N VAL A 37 7.27 -24.01 2.13
CA VAL A 37 7.67 -22.94 1.21
C VAL A 37 7.64 -23.42 -0.23
N ARG A 38 6.64 -22.94 -0.97
CA ARG A 38 6.36 -23.27 -2.36
C ARG A 38 6.28 -21.99 -3.20
N ASP A 39 5.96 -22.17 -4.46
CA ASP A 39 5.76 -21.11 -5.43
C ASP A 39 4.66 -21.49 -6.43
N GLY A 40 4.20 -20.48 -7.15
CA GLY A 40 3.19 -20.63 -8.19
C GLY A 40 3.72 -21.21 -9.50
N THR A 41 2.90 -21.11 -10.54
CA THR A 41 3.36 -21.44 -11.89
C THR A 41 4.42 -20.44 -12.38
N HIS A 42 5.32 -20.90 -13.25
CA HIS A 42 6.25 -20.04 -13.99
C HIS A 42 5.73 -19.73 -15.40
N ASP A 43 4.92 -20.64 -15.95
CA ASP A 43 4.32 -20.48 -17.25
C ASP A 43 3.24 -19.41 -17.22
N THR A 44 3.03 -18.76 -18.36
CA THR A 44 1.96 -17.77 -18.49
C THR A 44 0.72 -18.49 -19.03
N PRO A 45 -0.32 -18.73 -18.19
CA PRO A 45 -1.57 -19.27 -18.69
C PRO A 45 -2.26 -18.27 -19.62
N THR A 46 -3.16 -18.77 -20.46
CA THR A 46 -3.97 -17.93 -21.35
C THR A 46 -4.93 -17.08 -20.54
N TYR A 47 -4.89 -15.76 -20.76
CA TYR A 47 -5.81 -14.86 -20.08
C TYR A 47 -7.19 -14.87 -20.71
N VAL A 48 -8.20 -14.75 -19.85
CA VAL A 48 -9.62 -14.64 -20.21
C VAL A 48 -10.21 -13.38 -19.58
N ASP A 49 -11.36 -12.91 -20.07
CA ASP A 49 -12.01 -11.70 -19.56
C ASP A 49 -12.64 -11.91 -18.17
N LYS A 50 -13.11 -13.13 -17.89
CA LYS A 50 -13.72 -13.55 -16.63
C LYS A 50 -13.28 -14.97 -16.29
N GLY A 51 -12.93 -15.21 -15.03
CA GLY A 51 -12.45 -16.52 -14.59
C GLY A 51 -11.86 -16.44 -13.19
N ILE A 52 -10.81 -17.22 -12.94
CA ILE A 52 -10.12 -17.27 -11.66
C ILE A 52 -8.99 -16.24 -11.61
N PRO A 53 -8.83 -15.46 -10.51
CA PRO A 53 -7.77 -14.48 -10.39
C PRO A 53 -6.38 -15.14 -10.44
N LEU A 54 -5.50 -14.59 -11.27
CA LEU A 54 -4.07 -14.89 -11.28
C LEU A 54 -3.29 -13.79 -10.55
N ILE A 55 -2.84 -14.11 -9.35
CA ILE A 55 -2.10 -13.21 -8.47
C ILE A 55 -0.61 -13.25 -8.83
N THR A 56 -0.03 -12.07 -8.97
CA THR A 56 1.40 -11.85 -9.27
C THR A 56 1.99 -10.87 -8.27
N SER A 57 3.31 -10.65 -8.32
CA SER A 57 3.98 -9.65 -7.46
C SER A 57 3.37 -8.24 -7.55
N LYS A 58 2.72 -7.88 -8.68
CA LYS A 58 2.04 -6.58 -8.85
C LYS A 58 0.75 -6.44 -8.04
N ASN A 59 0.18 -7.56 -7.61
CA ASN A 59 -1.05 -7.61 -6.82
C ASN A 59 -0.75 -7.68 -5.33
N LEU A 60 0.51 -7.86 -4.93
CA LEU A 60 0.90 -7.92 -3.53
C LEU A 60 1.11 -6.50 -3.00
N VAL A 61 0.21 -6.09 -2.09
CA VAL A 61 0.23 -4.79 -1.42
C VAL A 61 0.50 -4.98 0.07
N GLU A 62 0.74 -3.88 0.78
CA GLU A 62 1.07 -3.91 2.20
C GLU A 62 0.00 -4.66 3.02
N GLY A 63 0.36 -5.86 3.50
CA GLY A 63 -0.48 -6.70 4.35
C GLY A 63 -1.65 -7.40 3.66
N GLY A 64 -1.82 -7.30 2.34
CA GLY A 64 -2.97 -7.87 1.64
C GLY A 64 -2.81 -7.98 0.12
N ILE A 65 -3.87 -8.39 -0.58
CA ILE A 65 -3.86 -8.62 -2.03
C ILE A 65 -4.79 -7.63 -2.72
N ASP A 66 -4.29 -6.93 -3.74
CA ASP A 66 -5.08 -6.05 -4.60
C ASP A 66 -5.68 -6.81 -5.78
N TYR A 67 -7.00 -7.00 -5.72
CA TYR A 67 -7.80 -7.67 -6.74
C TYR A 67 -8.31 -6.73 -7.85
N SER A 68 -8.08 -5.41 -7.77
CA SER A 68 -8.67 -4.42 -8.69
C SER A 68 -8.17 -4.54 -10.13
N ASN A 69 -6.96 -5.04 -10.34
CA ASN A 69 -6.31 -5.15 -11.65
C ASN A 69 -5.67 -6.54 -11.89
N VAL A 70 -6.32 -7.60 -11.41
CA VAL A 70 -5.89 -8.97 -11.66
C VAL A 70 -6.16 -9.39 -13.10
N LYS A 71 -5.37 -10.33 -13.60
CA LYS A 71 -5.70 -11.09 -14.81
C LYS A 71 -6.51 -12.32 -14.42
N TYR A 72 -7.40 -12.75 -15.29
CA TYR A 72 -8.19 -13.96 -15.09
C TYR A 72 -7.70 -15.08 -15.99
N ILE A 73 -7.82 -16.30 -15.49
CA ILE A 73 -7.49 -17.54 -16.21
C ILE A 73 -8.69 -18.48 -16.19
N SER A 74 -8.68 -19.47 -17.08
CA SER A 74 -9.74 -20.48 -17.09
C SER A 74 -9.75 -21.30 -15.80
N GLU A 75 -10.93 -21.80 -15.41
CA GLU A 75 -11.06 -22.67 -14.23
C GLU A 75 -10.20 -23.94 -14.37
N LYS A 76 -10.09 -24.50 -15.58
CA LYS A 76 -9.24 -25.65 -15.88
C LYS A 76 -7.76 -25.37 -15.57
N ASP A 77 -7.23 -24.25 -16.04
CA ASP A 77 -5.84 -23.86 -15.78
C ASP A 77 -5.64 -23.59 -14.29
N ALA A 78 -6.62 -22.93 -13.65
CA ALA A 78 -6.55 -22.63 -12.23
C ALA A 78 -6.49 -23.89 -11.36
N ILE A 79 -7.34 -24.89 -11.63
CA ILE A 79 -7.33 -26.17 -10.94
C ILE A 79 -5.95 -26.84 -11.08
N SER A 80 -5.41 -26.90 -12.31
CA SER A 80 -4.10 -27.51 -12.55
C SER A 80 -2.96 -26.79 -11.85
N ILE A 81 -2.96 -25.45 -11.84
CA ILE A 81 -1.96 -24.67 -11.10
C ILE A 81 -2.09 -24.93 -9.60
N ASN A 82 -3.34 -25.01 -9.11
CA ASN A 82 -3.60 -25.15 -7.68
C ASN A 82 -3.28 -26.55 -7.13
N GLU A 83 -3.13 -27.58 -7.97
CA GLU A 83 -2.60 -28.88 -7.54
C GLU A 83 -1.20 -28.77 -6.91
N ARG A 84 -0.38 -27.82 -7.39
CA ARG A 84 0.97 -27.55 -6.84
C ARG A 84 0.92 -26.55 -5.69
N SER A 85 0.27 -25.40 -5.89
CA SER A 85 0.27 -24.31 -4.92
C SER A 85 -0.68 -24.56 -3.75
N GLY A 86 -1.92 -24.97 -4.04
CA GLY A 86 -2.97 -25.24 -3.07
C GLY A 86 -3.23 -24.08 -2.10
N VAL A 87 -3.37 -22.85 -2.59
CA VAL A 87 -3.41 -21.64 -1.73
C VAL A 87 -4.65 -21.66 -0.82
N ASN A 88 -4.46 -21.38 0.48
CA ASN A 88 -5.52 -21.35 1.49
C ASN A 88 -5.54 -20.01 2.24
N ILE A 89 -6.68 -19.72 2.90
CA ILE A 89 -6.78 -18.60 3.84
C ILE A 89 -5.71 -18.73 4.93
N GLY A 90 -5.07 -17.61 5.26
CA GLY A 90 -4.02 -17.51 6.25
C GLY A 90 -2.62 -17.86 5.74
N ASP A 91 -2.49 -18.35 4.50
CA ASP A 91 -1.19 -18.46 3.83
C ASP A 91 -0.64 -17.06 3.50
N ILE A 92 0.67 -16.97 3.30
CA ILE A 92 1.35 -15.71 2.95
C ILE A 92 1.97 -15.82 1.57
N LEU A 93 1.73 -14.81 0.74
CA LEU A 93 2.39 -14.61 -0.54
C LEU A 93 3.55 -13.63 -0.40
N PHE A 94 4.61 -13.80 -1.19
CA PHE A 94 5.78 -12.91 -1.15
C PHE A 94 6.37 -12.72 -2.55
N ALA A 95 6.67 -11.47 -2.91
CA ALA A 95 7.22 -11.14 -4.21
C ALA A 95 8.71 -11.53 -4.27
N MET A 96 9.09 -12.31 -5.28
CA MET A 96 10.44 -12.84 -5.42
C MET A 96 11.26 -12.21 -6.54
N ILE A 97 10.62 -11.66 -7.58
CA ILE A 97 11.27 -11.26 -8.84
C ILE A 97 10.83 -9.84 -9.23
N GLY A 98 11.81 -8.98 -9.52
CA GLY A 98 11.60 -7.57 -9.86
C GLY A 98 11.31 -6.73 -8.62
N THR A 99 10.20 -7.02 -7.95
CA THR A 99 9.92 -6.55 -6.59
C THR A 99 10.21 -7.69 -5.63
N ILE A 100 11.05 -7.44 -4.63
CA ILE A 100 11.34 -8.37 -3.53
C ILE A 100 10.61 -7.84 -2.30
N GLY A 101 9.79 -8.66 -1.62
CA GLY A 101 9.05 -8.23 -0.43
C GLY A 101 7.54 -8.22 -0.62
N ASN A 102 6.88 -7.24 -0.01
CA ASN A 102 5.42 -7.13 0.08
C ASN A 102 4.77 -8.46 0.51
N PRO A 103 5.11 -8.97 1.71
CA PRO A 103 4.39 -10.10 2.25
C PRO A 103 2.90 -9.76 2.38
N SER A 104 2.04 -10.63 1.86
CA SER A 104 0.60 -10.41 1.78
C SER A 104 -0.14 -11.64 2.24
N MET A 105 -1.02 -11.48 3.21
CA MET A 105 -1.83 -12.59 3.72
C MET A 105 -3.05 -12.83 2.84
N VAL A 106 -3.36 -14.10 2.57
CA VAL A 106 -4.59 -14.50 1.90
C VAL A 106 -5.72 -14.49 2.92
N THR A 107 -6.74 -13.65 2.72
CA THR A 107 -7.86 -13.52 3.67
C THR A 107 -9.20 -13.95 3.09
N GLU A 108 -9.28 -14.00 1.76
CA GLU A 108 -10.48 -14.24 1.00
C GLU A 108 -10.67 -15.75 0.75
N ASP A 109 -11.88 -16.23 0.99
CA ASP A 109 -12.29 -17.61 0.70
C ASP A 109 -12.67 -17.77 -0.78
N ILE A 110 -11.69 -17.56 -1.66
CA ILE A 110 -11.86 -17.71 -3.10
C ILE A 110 -10.69 -18.52 -3.68
N LEU A 111 -10.98 -19.30 -4.72
CA LEU A 111 -9.94 -19.94 -5.50
C LEU A 111 -9.09 -18.85 -6.18
N ILE A 112 -7.78 -18.88 -5.96
CA ILE A 112 -6.81 -18.04 -6.65
C ILE A 112 -5.68 -18.90 -7.21
N SER A 113 -5.10 -18.44 -8.32
CA SER A 113 -3.85 -18.99 -8.85
C SER A 113 -2.73 -17.98 -8.63
N ILE A 114 -1.52 -18.47 -8.39
CA ILE A 114 -0.35 -17.63 -8.16
C ILE A 114 0.70 -17.87 -9.22
N LYS A 115 1.44 -16.82 -9.61
CA LYS A 115 2.53 -16.90 -10.58
C LYS A 115 3.75 -16.12 -10.11
N ASN A 116 4.92 -16.75 -10.15
CA ASN A 116 6.21 -16.14 -9.81
C ASN A 116 6.24 -15.42 -8.44
N VAL A 117 5.47 -15.91 -7.48
CA VAL A 117 5.47 -15.47 -6.08
C VAL A 117 5.72 -16.69 -5.19
N ALA A 118 6.40 -16.46 -4.06
CA ALA A 118 6.52 -17.47 -3.03
C ALA A 118 5.20 -17.59 -2.27
N LEU A 119 4.97 -18.79 -1.75
CA LEU A 119 3.83 -19.18 -0.94
C LEU A 119 4.35 -19.85 0.32
N PHE A 120 3.99 -19.29 1.48
CA PHE A 120 4.25 -19.87 2.79
C PHE A 120 2.97 -20.45 3.34
N LYS A 121 2.93 -21.79 3.47
CA LYS A 121 1.77 -22.50 4.01
C LYS A 121 2.04 -23.01 5.42
N PHE A 122 1.00 -22.94 6.25
CA PHE A 122 1.06 -23.27 7.68
C PHE A 122 0.49 -24.66 7.99
N THR A 123 0.38 -25.53 6.99
CA THR A 123 -0.32 -26.83 7.04
C THR A 123 0.14 -27.75 8.18
N PHE A 124 1.40 -27.66 8.61
CA PHE A 124 1.97 -28.49 9.67
C PHE A 124 2.43 -27.71 10.92
N SER A 125 2.10 -26.41 10.99
CA SER A 125 2.72 -25.47 11.92
C SER A 125 1.80 -25.14 13.11
N LYS A 126 1.45 -26.15 13.92
CA LYS A 126 0.42 -26.01 14.99
C LYS A 126 0.70 -24.92 16.04
N ASN A 127 1.97 -24.64 16.32
CA ASN A 127 2.42 -23.69 17.35
C ASN A 127 3.08 -22.43 16.74
N LEU A 128 2.72 -22.10 15.50
CA LEU A 128 3.28 -20.95 14.78
C LEU A 128 2.15 -20.01 14.34
N SER A 129 2.22 -18.77 14.78
CA SER A 129 1.32 -17.73 14.31
C SER A 129 1.71 -17.28 12.90
N ASN A 130 0.77 -17.39 11.96
CA ASN A 130 0.94 -16.82 10.62
C ASN A 130 1.12 -15.30 10.65
N HIS A 131 0.48 -14.60 11.58
CA HIS A 131 0.67 -13.16 11.78
C HIS A 131 2.09 -12.84 12.25
N PHE A 132 2.68 -13.67 13.11
CA PHE A 132 4.08 -13.51 13.52
C PHE A 132 5.01 -13.65 12.31
N VAL A 133 4.84 -14.71 11.52
CA VAL A 133 5.65 -14.92 10.29
C VAL A 133 5.45 -13.79 9.29
N MET A 134 4.22 -13.30 9.14
CA MET A 134 3.89 -12.14 8.32
C MET A 134 4.70 -10.90 8.75
N TYR A 135 4.63 -10.50 10.01
CA TYR A 135 5.41 -9.37 10.51
C TYR A 135 6.92 -9.59 10.42
N PHE A 136 7.39 -10.81 10.67
CA PHE A 136 8.81 -11.13 10.52
C PHE A 136 9.27 -10.98 9.06
N LEU A 137 8.52 -11.51 8.10
CA LEU A 137 8.83 -11.36 6.67
C LEU A 137 8.80 -9.90 6.25
N ASP A 138 7.87 -9.11 6.81
CA ASP A 138 7.78 -7.67 6.53
C ASP A 138 9.01 -6.92 7.04
N TYR A 139 9.52 -7.28 8.21
CA TYR A 139 10.78 -6.75 8.72
C TYR A 139 11.99 -7.24 7.90
N ALA A 140 12.07 -8.55 7.65
CA ALA A 140 13.22 -9.19 7.04
C ALA A 140 13.36 -8.86 5.54
N GLN A 141 12.29 -8.44 4.87
CA GLN A 141 12.33 -8.11 3.45
C GLN A 141 13.40 -7.04 3.12
N GLU A 142 13.70 -6.12 4.03
CA GLU A 142 14.72 -5.09 3.81
C GLU A 142 16.13 -5.71 3.73
N ASP A 143 16.43 -6.69 4.57
CA ASP A 143 17.67 -7.46 4.46
C ASP A 143 17.70 -8.28 3.14
N MET A 144 16.56 -8.90 2.79
CA MET A 144 16.43 -9.68 1.55
C MET A 144 16.62 -8.81 0.29
N LYS A 145 16.13 -7.57 0.30
CA LYS A 145 16.31 -6.57 -0.78
C LYS A 145 17.76 -6.13 -0.95
N ASN A 146 18.56 -6.17 0.12
CA ASN A 146 19.98 -5.79 0.12
C ASN A 146 20.92 -6.96 -0.26
N LYS A 147 20.40 -8.18 -0.35
CA LYS A 147 21.14 -9.37 -0.81
C LYS A 147 20.50 -9.99 -2.07
N PRO A 148 20.13 -9.19 -3.10
CA PRO A 148 19.45 -9.74 -4.26
C PRO A 148 20.45 -10.50 -5.14
N SER A 149 19.96 -11.54 -5.79
CA SER A 149 20.63 -12.16 -6.92
C SER A 149 20.15 -11.53 -8.23
N GLY A 150 20.94 -11.65 -9.31
CA GLY A 150 20.59 -11.13 -10.63
C GLY A 150 20.92 -9.64 -10.78
N GLY A 151 21.62 -9.29 -11.86
CA GLY A 151 22.14 -7.92 -12.07
C GLY A 151 21.03 -6.87 -12.25
N LEU A 152 20.48 -6.76 -13.47
CA LEU A 152 19.47 -5.74 -13.81
C LEU A 152 18.07 -6.04 -13.26
N GLN A 153 17.73 -7.32 -13.07
CA GLN A 153 16.48 -7.73 -12.45
C GLN A 153 16.79 -8.42 -11.12
N PRO A 154 16.56 -7.75 -9.98
CA PRO A 154 16.82 -8.34 -8.68
C PRO A 154 15.80 -9.45 -8.40
N PHE A 155 16.27 -10.54 -7.81
CA PHE A 155 15.42 -11.61 -7.34
C PHE A 155 15.96 -12.27 -6.06
N VAL A 156 15.05 -12.88 -5.30
CA VAL A 156 15.37 -13.87 -4.26
C VAL A 156 14.92 -15.25 -4.72
N SER A 157 15.80 -16.23 -4.62
CA SER A 157 15.45 -17.60 -5.01
C SER A 157 14.55 -18.27 -3.97
N LEU A 158 13.75 -19.24 -4.39
CA LEU A 158 12.94 -20.03 -3.47
C LEU A 158 13.78 -20.79 -2.45
N ASN A 159 14.99 -21.23 -2.85
CA ASN A 159 15.93 -21.87 -1.94
C ASN A 159 16.43 -20.88 -0.87
N PHE A 160 16.75 -19.65 -1.25
CA PHE A 160 17.13 -18.61 -0.32
C PHE A 160 16.04 -18.37 0.74
N LEU A 161 14.77 -18.26 0.32
CA LEU A 161 13.65 -18.13 1.26
C LEU A 161 13.52 -19.36 2.16
N ARG A 162 13.62 -20.58 1.62
CA ARG A 162 13.59 -21.83 2.41
C ARG A 162 14.65 -21.87 3.50
N THR A 163 15.85 -21.38 3.21
CA THR A 163 16.98 -21.40 4.14
C THR A 163 17.11 -20.13 4.98
N TYR A 164 16.19 -19.16 4.86
CA TYR A 164 16.27 -17.94 5.63
C TYR A 164 16.04 -18.24 7.12
N LEU A 165 16.87 -17.64 7.98
CA LEU A 165 16.80 -17.84 9.42
C LEU A 165 15.74 -16.94 10.06
N VAL A 166 14.92 -17.54 10.92
CA VAL A 166 13.85 -16.89 11.67
C VAL A 166 14.05 -17.16 13.16
N PRO A 167 14.03 -16.14 14.03
CA PRO A 167 14.07 -16.33 15.46
C PRO A 167 12.63 -16.60 15.93
N VAL A 168 12.34 -17.84 16.30
CA VAL A 168 10.99 -18.28 16.68
C VAL A 168 10.84 -18.23 18.21
N PRO A 169 9.93 -17.39 18.75
CA PRO A 169 9.62 -17.35 20.17
C PRO A 169 8.63 -18.44 20.60
N PRO A 170 8.45 -18.66 21.92
CA PRO A 170 7.32 -19.40 22.47
C PRO A 170 5.96 -18.82 22.02
N VAL A 171 4.91 -19.64 22.00
CA VAL A 171 3.58 -19.28 21.46
C VAL A 171 3.00 -18.03 22.14
N GLU A 172 3.10 -17.92 23.47
CA GLU A 172 2.60 -16.77 24.22
C GLU A 172 3.32 -15.47 23.81
N GLU A 173 4.62 -15.57 23.57
CA GLU A 173 5.44 -14.44 23.14
C GLU A 173 5.15 -14.05 21.68
N GLN A 174 4.89 -15.02 20.79
CA GLN A 174 4.39 -14.73 19.44
C GLN A 174 3.08 -13.94 19.49
N GLN A 175 2.13 -14.34 20.34
CA GLN A 175 0.85 -13.64 20.51
C GLN A 175 1.06 -12.22 21.06
N ARG A 176 1.93 -12.04 22.05
CA ARG A 176 2.27 -10.74 22.63
C ARG A 176 2.86 -9.79 21.58
N ILE A 177 3.83 -10.26 20.81
CA ILE A 177 4.45 -9.49 19.71
C ILE A 177 3.39 -9.08 18.68
N VAL A 178 2.58 -10.04 18.22
CA VAL A 178 1.52 -9.79 17.24
C VAL A 178 0.53 -8.75 17.74
N SER A 179 0.10 -8.83 19.01
CA SER A 179 -0.83 -7.86 19.60
C SER A 179 -0.24 -6.44 19.61
N ILE A 180 1.01 -6.29 20.05
CA ILE A 180 1.68 -4.98 20.13
C ILE A 180 1.82 -4.36 18.73
N LEU A 181 2.23 -5.16 17.74
CA LEU A 181 2.38 -4.71 16.36
C LEU A 181 1.04 -4.34 15.73
N ALA A 182 0.01 -5.19 15.89
CA ALA A 182 -1.32 -4.92 15.37
C ALA A 182 -1.91 -3.63 15.95
N ASP A 183 -1.80 -3.42 17.27
CA ASP A 183 -2.26 -2.20 17.94
C ASP A 183 -1.52 -0.96 17.43
N SER A 184 -0.21 -1.07 17.22
CA SER A 184 0.62 0.02 16.73
C SER A 184 0.27 0.39 15.29
N ILE A 185 0.11 -0.60 14.41
CA ILE A 185 -0.32 -0.40 13.02
C ILE A 185 -1.70 0.24 12.96
N ASN A 186 -2.64 -0.19 13.80
CA ASN A 186 -3.98 0.40 13.87
C ASN A 186 -3.93 1.88 14.30
N LYS A 187 -3.07 2.24 15.26
CA LYS A 187 -2.85 3.65 15.63
C LYS A 187 -2.28 4.46 14.48
N ILE A 188 -1.31 3.92 13.74
CA ILE A 188 -0.72 4.58 12.57
C ILE A 188 -1.79 4.82 11.50
N ARG A 189 -2.61 3.81 11.18
CA ARG A 189 -3.73 3.95 10.23
C ARG A 189 -4.72 5.03 10.65
N ASN A 190 -5.10 5.07 11.94
CA ASN A 190 -6.00 6.10 12.46
C ASN A 190 -5.40 7.51 12.33
N ILE A 191 -4.09 7.66 12.57
CA ILE A 191 -3.40 8.95 12.37
C ILE A 191 -3.48 9.40 10.91
N ASP A 192 -3.28 8.49 9.95
CA ASP A 192 -3.32 8.84 8.53
C ASP A 192 -4.73 9.24 8.08
N ILE A 193 -5.77 8.54 8.55
CA ILE A 193 -7.17 8.91 8.32
C ILE A 193 -7.45 10.32 8.85
N LEU A 194 -7.12 10.59 10.12
CA LEU A 194 -7.36 11.90 10.74
C LEU A 194 -6.61 13.03 10.03
N LYS A 195 -5.39 12.77 9.56
CA LYS A 195 -4.60 13.72 8.77
C LYS A 195 -5.29 14.07 7.45
N ASN A 196 -5.84 13.08 6.75
CA ASN A 196 -6.56 13.28 5.49
C ASN A 196 -7.86 14.08 5.71
N GLU A 197 -8.62 13.77 6.75
CA GLU A 197 -9.84 14.50 7.14
C GLU A 197 -9.55 15.96 7.52
N LEU A 198 -8.48 16.20 8.31
CA LEU A 198 -8.05 17.54 8.67
C LEU A 198 -7.66 18.35 7.42
N THR A 199 -6.93 17.74 6.49
CA THR A 199 -6.51 18.39 5.24
C THR A 199 -7.72 18.78 4.39
N ALA A 200 -8.70 17.88 4.24
CA ALA A 200 -9.95 18.17 3.55
C ALA A 200 -10.73 19.31 4.23
N SER A 201 -10.78 19.30 5.56
CA SER A 201 -11.47 20.32 6.37
C SER A 201 -10.82 21.70 6.23
N VAL A 202 -9.49 21.77 6.26
CA VAL A 202 -8.74 23.01 6.04
C VAL A 202 -8.99 23.55 4.63
N LYS A 203 -9.00 22.69 3.61
CA LYS A 203 -9.30 23.10 2.22
C LYS A 203 -10.71 23.71 2.12
N LYS A 204 -11.70 23.07 2.75
CA LYS A 204 -13.09 23.55 2.78
C LYS A 204 -13.22 24.88 3.53
N ALA A 205 -12.57 25.01 4.68
CA ALA A 205 -12.55 26.24 5.46
C ALA A 205 -11.93 27.39 4.67
N LYS A 206 -10.78 27.18 4.02
CA LYS A 206 -10.14 28.18 3.15
C LYS A 206 -11.06 28.63 2.01
N SER A 207 -11.72 27.68 1.35
CA SER A 207 -12.66 27.99 0.27
C SER A 207 -13.85 28.81 0.77
N LYS A 208 -14.43 28.46 1.92
CA LYS A 208 -15.52 29.23 2.54
C LYS A 208 -15.08 30.63 2.97
N ILE A 209 -13.91 30.75 3.59
CA ILE A 209 -13.37 32.05 3.98
C ILE A 209 -13.14 32.93 2.75
N LEU A 210 -12.60 32.37 1.67
CA LEU A 210 -12.41 33.10 0.41
C LEU A 210 -13.74 33.52 -0.22
N ASP A 211 -14.75 32.65 -0.26
CA ASP A 211 -16.10 33.00 -0.73
C ASP A 211 -16.70 34.14 0.11
N LEU A 212 -16.62 34.06 1.44
CA LEU A 212 -17.06 35.13 2.33
C LEU A 212 -16.28 36.42 2.11
N ALA A 213 -14.96 36.33 1.87
CA ALA A 213 -14.10 37.49 1.60
C ALA A 213 -14.52 38.20 0.32
N ILE A 214 -14.70 37.44 -0.77
CA ILE A 214 -15.09 37.97 -2.08
C ILE A 214 -16.47 38.61 -2.02
N ARG A 215 -17.41 38.00 -1.27
CA ARG A 215 -18.75 38.56 -1.04
C ARG A 215 -18.75 39.74 -0.06
N GLY A 216 -17.60 40.17 0.44
CA GLY A 216 -17.46 41.25 1.43
C GLY A 216 -17.96 40.89 2.83
N LYS A 217 -18.45 39.67 3.06
CA LYS A 217 -19.12 39.24 4.31
C LYS A 217 -18.17 38.99 5.49
N LEU A 218 -16.87 39.23 5.32
CA LEU A 218 -15.88 39.12 6.40
C LEU A 218 -15.77 40.40 7.25
N VAL A 219 -16.42 41.48 6.85
CA VAL A 219 -16.45 42.75 7.59
C VAL A 219 -17.90 43.24 7.77
N PRO A 220 -18.18 44.06 8.81
CA PRO A 220 -19.48 44.72 8.94
C PRO A 220 -19.85 45.48 7.65
N GLN A 221 -21.09 45.29 7.18
CA GLN A 221 -21.58 45.96 5.98
C GLN A 221 -22.12 47.34 6.37
N ASP A 222 -21.60 48.40 5.75
CA ASP A 222 -22.20 49.72 5.82
C ASP A 222 -23.26 49.86 4.72
N PRO A 223 -24.56 49.99 5.04
CA PRO A 223 -25.62 50.13 4.05
C PRO A 223 -25.52 51.43 3.25
N ASN A 224 -24.71 52.40 3.69
CA ASN A 224 -24.46 53.65 2.96
C ASN A 224 -23.16 53.60 2.13
N ALA A 225 -22.45 52.48 2.13
CA ALA A 225 -21.24 52.32 1.33
C ALA A 225 -21.57 52.43 -0.16
N GLU A 226 -20.69 53.11 -0.90
CA GLU A 226 -20.81 53.26 -2.34
C GLU A 226 -20.83 51.87 -3.04
N PRO A 227 -21.83 51.58 -3.89
CA PRO A 227 -21.86 50.34 -4.64
C PRO A 227 -20.69 50.23 -5.61
N ALA A 228 -20.12 49.02 -5.74
CA ALA A 228 -19.00 48.76 -6.65
C ALA A 228 -19.31 49.11 -8.12
N SER A 229 -20.59 49.14 -8.53
CA SER A 229 -21.02 49.58 -9.86
C SER A 229 -20.62 51.03 -10.15
N VAL A 230 -20.69 51.93 -9.16
CA VAL A 230 -20.33 53.34 -9.31
C VAL A 230 -18.82 53.48 -9.55
N LEU A 231 -18.00 52.73 -8.81
CA LEU A 231 -16.56 52.68 -9.04
C LEU A 231 -16.23 52.10 -10.42
N LEU A 232 -16.93 51.05 -10.83
CA LEU A 232 -16.72 50.40 -12.13
C LEU A 232 -17.03 51.37 -13.29
N GLU A 233 -18.08 52.18 -13.17
CA GLU A 233 -18.40 53.24 -14.14
C GLU A 233 -17.30 54.30 -14.22
N ARG A 234 -16.74 54.75 -13.09
CA ARG A 234 -15.59 55.69 -13.09
C ARG A 234 -14.37 55.10 -13.80
N ILE A 235 -14.03 53.85 -13.48
CA ILE A 235 -12.89 53.15 -14.11
C ILE A 235 -13.12 53.00 -15.63
N ARG A 236 -14.35 52.76 -16.08
CA ARG A 236 -14.68 52.70 -17.51
C ARG A 236 -14.53 54.05 -18.20
N ALA A 237 -15.03 55.12 -17.59
CA ALA A 237 -14.90 56.47 -18.13
C ALA A 237 -13.42 56.88 -18.25
N GLU A 238 -12.63 56.62 -17.22
CA GLU A 238 -11.18 56.89 -17.20
C GLU A 238 -10.44 56.05 -18.26
N LYS A 239 -10.77 54.75 -18.38
CA LYS A 239 -10.23 53.89 -19.44
C LYS A 239 -10.55 54.43 -20.83
N GLU A 240 -11.79 54.87 -21.10
CA GLU A 240 -12.15 55.44 -22.40
C GLU A 240 -11.35 56.71 -22.72
N GLU A 241 -11.11 57.56 -21.74
CA GLU A 241 -10.29 58.76 -21.91
C GLU A 241 -8.83 58.42 -22.24
N LEU A 242 -8.25 57.44 -21.53
CA LEU A 242 -6.89 56.96 -21.81
C LEU A 242 -6.77 56.28 -23.18
N ILE A 243 -7.82 55.60 -23.65
CA ILE A 243 -7.89 55.05 -25.02
C ILE A 243 -7.94 56.19 -26.04
N LYS A 244 -8.76 57.23 -25.81
CA LYS A 244 -8.84 58.43 -26.68
C LYS A 244 -7.49 59.16 -26.75
N GLN A 245 -6.75 59.18 -25.63
CA GLN A 245 -5.39 59.74 -25.56
C GLN A 245 -4.31 58.80 -26.14
N GLY A 246 -4.67 57.59 -26.60
CA GLY A 246 -3.74 56.63 -27.20
C GLY A 246 -2.78 55.94 -26.23
N LYS A 247 -2.97 56.12 -24.91
CA LYS A 247 -2.09 55.57 -23.87
C LYS A 247 -2.30 54.07 -23.62
N ILE A 248 -3.50 53.55 -23.90
CA ILE A 248 -3.86 52.14 -23.75
C ILE A 248 -4.71 51.65 -24.95
N LYS A 249 -4.66 50.35 -25.25
CA LYS A 249 -5.48 49.72 -26.30
C LYS A 249 -6.84 49.28 -25.74
N ARG A 250 -7.90 49.33 -26.56
CA ARG A 250 -9.25 48.88 -26.17
C ARG A 250 -9.28 47.36 -25.99
N ASP A 251 -9.80 46.91 -24.86
CA ASP A 251 -9.99 45.48 -24.56
C ASP A 251 -11.11 44.87 -25.41
N LYS A 252 -10.99 43.57 -25.72
CA LYS A 252 -11.99 42.82 -26.50
C LYS A 252 -13.18 42.32 -25.68
N LYS A 253 -13.08 42.34 -24.34
CA LYS A 253 -14.13 41.88 -23.41
C LYS A 253 -14.31 42.91 -22.31
N GLU A 254 -15.53 43.39 -22.13
CA GLU A 254 -15.88 44.30 -21.02
C GLU A 254 -16.28 43.50 -19.78
N SER A 255 -15.80 43.93 -18.61
CA SER A 255 -16.23 43.40 -17.32
C SER A 255 -17.59 43.99 -16.97
N ILE A 256 -18.64 43.18 -16.89
CA ILE A 256 -20.02 43.59 -16.58
C ILE A 256 -20.42 42.94 -15.25
N ILE A 257 -21.03 43.72 -14.36
CA ILE A 257 -21.64 43.20 -13.13
C ILE A 257 -23.02 42.65 -13.50
N PHE A 258 -23.31 41.39 -13.16
CA PHE A 258 -24.60 40.76 -13.39
C PHE A 258 -25.08 39.99 -12.15
N ARG A 259 -26.38 39.69 -12.10
CA ARG A 259 -27.00 38.96 -10.97
C ARG A 259 -27.18 37.49 -11.34
N GLY A 260 -26.63 36.59 -10.55
CA GLY A 260 -26.77 35.14 -10.73
C GLY A 260 -28.06 34.58 -10.13
N ASP A 261 -28.35 33.32 -10.42
CA ASP A 261 -29.55 32.60 -9.96
C ASP A 261 -29.62 32.44 -8.43
N ASP A 262 -28.48 32.58 -7.73
CA ASP A 262 -28.39 32.61 -6.26
C ASP A 262 -28.66 34.00 -5.66
N ASN A 263 -29.19 34.92 -6.48
CA ASN A 263 -29.52 36.30 -6.14
C ASN A 263 -28.31 37.18 -5.77
N SER A 264 -27.08 36.68 -5.95
CA SER A 264 -25.81 37.39 -5.70
C SER A 264 -25.31 38.11 -6.96
N TYR A 265 -24.50 39.16 -6.77
CA TYR A 265 -23.88 39.93 -7.86
C TYR A 265 -22.47 39.38 -8.15
N TYR A 266 -22.15 39.22 -9.45
CA TYR A 266 -20.89 38.69 -9.98
C TYR A 266 -20.29 39.63 -11.03
#